data_AF-A0EQZ4-F1
#
_entry.id   AF-A0EQZ4-F1
#
_cell.length_a   1.000
_cell.length_b   1.000
_cell.length_c   1.000
_cell.angle_alpha   90.00
_cell.angle_beta   90.00
_cell.angle_gamma   90.00
#
_symmetry.space_group_name_H-M   'P 1'
#
loop_
_entity.id
_entity.type
_entity.pdbx_description
1 polymer ?
#
loop_
_entity_poly.entity_id
_entity_poly.type
_entity_poly.pdbx_seq_one_letter_code
_entity_poly.pdbx_strand_id
1 'polypeptide(L)'
;SLCHTDVYFWEAKGQTPLFPRIFGHEAGGIVESVGEGVTDLQPGDHVLPIFTGECGDCPHCHSEESNMCDLLRINTERGGMIHDGESRFSINGKPIHHFLGTSTFSEYTVVHSGQVAKINPDAPLDKVCIVSCGLSTGLGATLNVAKPKK
;
A
#
# COMPACT_ATOMS: atom_id res chain seq x y z
N SER A 1 4.57 -4.93 9.67
CA SER A 1 3.84 -5.31 10.90
C SER A 1 2.53 -5.99 10.53
N LEU A 2 1.85 -6.58 11.52
CA LEU A 2 0.51 -7.14 11.36
C LEU A 2 -0.53 -6.09 11.78
N CYS A 3 -1.55 -5.87 10.95
CA CYS A 3 -2.69 -5.02 11.24
C CYS A 3 -3.97 -5.86 11.34
N HIS A 4 -4.99 -5.35 12.06
CA HIS A 4 -6.29 -6.01 12.18
C HIS A 4 -6.93 -6.31 10.81
N THR A 5 -6.73 -5.42 9.84
CA THR A 5 -7.23 -5.60 8.47
C THR A 5 -6.65 -6.87 7.83
N ASP A 6 -5.37 -7.19 8.05
CA ASP A 6 -4.79 -8.44 7.53
C ASP A 6 -5.51 -9.66 8.11
N VAL A 7 -5.75 -9.67 9.43
CA VAL A 7 -6.44 -10.77 10.13
C VAL A 7 -7.87 -10.92 9.64
N TYR A 8 -8.61 -9.82 9.50
CA TYR A 8 -10.00 -9.84 9.05
C TYR A 8 -10.17 -10.53 7.68
N PHE A 9 -9.28 -10.20 6.73
CA PHE A 9 -9.29 -10.78 5.39
C PHE A 9 -8.70 -12.18 5.33
N TRP A 10 -7.70 -12.47 6.16
CA TRP A 10 -7.14 -13.80 6.31
C TRP A 10 -8.16 -14.80 6.90
N GLU A 11 -8.98 -14.37 7.87
CA GLU A 11 -10.09 -15.16 8.42
C GLU A 11 -11.30 -15.24 7.48
N ALA A 12 -11.22 -14.60 6.31
CA ALA A 12 -12.30 -14.53 5.31
C ALA A 12 -13.63 -14.01 5.87
N LYS A 13 -13.57 -13.01 6.76
CA LYS A 13 -14.75 -12.38 7.35
C LYS A 13 -15.37 -11.39 6.36
N GLY A 14 -16.68 -11.51 6.11
CA GLY A 14 -17.52 -10.47 5.50
C GLY A 14 -17.29 -10.11 4.03
N GLN A 15 -16.27 -10.66 3.36
CA GLN A 15 -16.01 -10.44 1.92
C GLN A 15 -15.73 -11.76 1.19
N THR A 16 -15.76 -11.70 -0.15
CA THR A 16 -15.43 -12.83 -1.01
C THR A 16 -14.03 -13.35 -0.68
N PRO A 17 -13.89 -14.61 -0.21
CA PRO A 17 -12.59 -15.18 0.09
C PRO A 17 -11.73 -15.28 -1.18
N LEU A 18 -10.47 -14.85 -1.11
CA LEU A 18 -9.52 -14.93 -2.23
C LEU A 18 -8.20 -15.56 -1.74
N PHE A 19 -7.90 -16.77 -2.21
CA PHE A 19 -6.72 -17.55 -1.82
C PHE A 19 -6.18 -18.36 -3.01
N PRO A 20 -4.87 -18.66 -3.07
CA PRO A 20 -3.82 -18.25 -2.13
C PRO A 20 -3.49 -16.76 -2.25
N ARG A 21 -3.09 -16.10 -1.14
CA ARG A 21 -2.90 -14.64 -1.09
C ARG A 21 -1.76 -14.25 -0.15
N ILE A 22 -0.95 -13.28 -0.53
CA ILE A 22 0.10 -12.68 0.33
C ILE A 22 -0.48 -11.41 0.96
N PHE A 23 -0.65 -11.42 2.28
CA PHE A 23 -1.16 -10.30 3.08
C PHE A 23 -0.05 -9.29 3.43
N GLY A 24 -0.37 -8.35 4.32
CA GLY A 24 0.55 -7.31 4.78
C GLY A 24 0.42 -6.03 3.97
N HIS A 25 0.25 -4.92 4.68
CA HIS A 25 0.19 -3.56 4.13
C HIS A 25 0.87 -2.51 5.04
N GLU A 26 1.56 -2.97 6.07
CA GLU A 26 2.40 -2.14 6.93
C GLU A 26 3.86 -2.59 6.82
N ALA A 27 4.70 -1.80 6.14
CA ALA A 27 6.11 -2.12 5.93
C ALA A 27 6.95 -0.88 5.65
N GLY A 28 8.25 -1.01 5.91
CA GLY A 28 9.27 -0.15 5.37
C GLY A 28 10.24 -1.00 4.56
N GLY A 29 10.71 -0.48 3.44
CA GLY A 29 11.58 -1.21 2.53
C GLY A 29 12.49 -0.28 1.73
N ILE A 30 13.24 -0.88 0.82
CA ILE A 30 14.17 -0.19 -0.07
C ILE A 30 13.76 -0.55 -1.50
N VAL A 31 13.71 0.44 -2.39
CA VAL A 31 13.45 0.23 -3.81
C VAL A 31 14.59 -0.60 -4.39
N GLU A 32 14.27 -1.76 -4.95
CA GLU A 32 15.24 -2.60 -5.66
C GLU A 32 15.35 -2.19 -7.13
N SER A 33 14.22 -2.05 -7.82
CA SER A 33 14.12 -1.59 -9.21
C SER A 33 12.82 -0.84 -9.44
N VAL A 34 12.74 -0.11 -10.55
CA VAL A 34 11.53 0.61 -10.97
C VAL A 34 11.13 0.23 -12.39
N GLY A 35 9.82 0.22 -12.65
CA GLY A 35 9.27 -0.03 -13.98
C GLY A 35 9.43 1.18 -14.92
N GLU A 36 9.16 0.97 -16.21
CA GLU A 36 9.13 2.05 -17.20
C GLU A 36 8.14 3.15 -16.80
N GLY A 37 8.54 4.41 -16.97
CA GLY A 37 7.71 5.58 -16.67
C GLY A 37 7.76 6.08 -15.22
N VAL A 38 8.35 5.31 -14.30
CA VAL A 38 8.60 5.79 -12.92
C VAL A 38 9.75 6.80 -12.94
N THR A 39 9.52 7.98 -12.38
CA THR A 39 10.49 9.11 -12.41
C THR A 39 10.76 9.72 -11.03
N ASP A 40 9.92 9.43 -10.06
CA ASP A 40 9.92 9.94 -8.68
C ASP A 40 10.59 8.99 -7.67
N LEU A 41 10.92 7.77 -8.11
CA LEU A 41 11.58 6.73 -7.34
C LEU A 41 12.78 6.17 -8.10
N GLN A 42 13.81 5.73 -7.36
CA GLN A 42 14.98 5.06 -7.91
C GLN A 42 15.50 3.96 -6.96
N PRO A 43 16.28 2.99 -7.47
CA PRO A 43 16.95 2.00 -6.63
C PRO A 43 17.70 2.62 -5.46
N GLY A 44 17.56 2.01 -4.28
CA GLY A 44 18.17 2.48 -3.03
C GLY A 44 17.32 3.45 -2.21
N ASP A 45 16.22 3.99 -2.76
CA ASP A 45 15.33 4.86 -2.00
C ASP A 45 14.63 4.08 -0.87
N HIS A 46 14.60 4.67 0.33
CA HIS A 46 13.80 4.15 1.45
C HIS A 46 12.34 4.55 1.25
N VAL A 47 11.43 3.58 1.41
CA VAL A 47 10.02 3.75 1.07
C VAL A 47 9.06 3.08 2.05
N LEU A 48 7.82 3.58 2.08
CA LEU A 48 6.67 2.94 2.71
C LEU A 48 5.62 2.59 1.64
N PRO A 49 5.27 1.31 1.45
CA PRO A 49 4.09 0.92 0.69
C PRO A 49 2.80 1.30 1.44
N ILE A 50 1.86 1.94 0.77
CA ILE A 50 0.58 2.40 1.32
C ILE A 50 -0.57 1.65 0.63
N PHE A 51 -1.55 1.17 1.41
CA PHE A 51 -2.68 0.37 0.94
C PHE A 51 -3.67 1.11 0.01
N THR A 52 -3.51 2.43 -0.09
CA THR A 52 -4.21 3.34 -1.00
C THR A 52 -3.17 4.32 -1.55
N GLY A 53 -3.32 4.77 -2.79
CA GLY A 53 -2.32 5.60 -3.45
C GLY A 53 -2.82 6.98 -3.86
N GLU A 54 -1.92 7.73 -4.47
CA GLU A 54 -2.12 9.07 -5.03
C GLU A 54 -1.54 9.10 -6.44
N CYS A 55 -2.38 9.32 -7.46
CA CYS A 55 -1.91 9.31 -8.85
C CYS A 55 -1.48 10.69 -9.35
N GLY A 56 -1.66 11.75 -8.56
CA GLY A 56 -1.34 13.13 -8.92
C GLY A 56 -2.35 13.80 -9.86
N ASP A 57 -2.97 13.06 -10.80
CA ASP A 57 -3.67 13.68 -11.94
C ASP A 57 -5.22 13.57 -11.91
N CYS A 58 -5.81 12.89 -10.93
CA CYS A 58 -7.28 12.76 -10.84
C CYS A 58 -7.94 13.92 -10.07
N PRO A 59 -9.25 14.18 -10.25
CA PRO A 59 -9.96 15.23 -9.52
C PRO A 59 -9.80 15.16 -8.00
N HIS A 60 -9.74 13.95 -7.43
CA HIS A 60 -9.51 13.77 -5.99
C HIS A 60 -8.08 14.11 -5.57
N CYS A 61 -7.06 13.84 -6.39
CA CYS A 61 -5.67 14.24 -6.11
C CYS A 61 -5.46 15.76 -6.25
N HIS A 62 -6.21 16.42 -7.13
CA HIS A 62 -6.18 17.89 -7.25
C HIS A 62 -7.01 18.62 -6.18
N SER A 63 -7.84 17.90 -5.42
CA SER A 63 -8.65 18.48 -4.35
C SER A 63 -7.80 18.71 -3.10
N GLU A 64 -7.96 19.86 -2.46
CA GLU A 64 -7.34 20.15 -1.16
C GLU A 64 -8.01 19.38 0.00
N GLU A 65 -9.17 18.76 -0.23
CA GLU A 65 -10.01 18.17 0.83
C GLU A 65 -9.97 16.64 0.86
N SER A 66 -9.50 15.98 -0.21
CA SER A 66 -9.65 14.54 -0.41
C SER A 66 -8.32 13.82 -0.57
N ASN A 67 -8.26 12.59 -0.08
CA ASN A 67 -7.17 11.64 -0.33
C ASN A 67 -7.65 10.36 -1.05
N MET A 68 -8.85 10.39 -1.65
CA MET A 68 -9.49 9.22 -2.25
C MET A 68 -9.23 9.15 -3.76
N CYS A 69 -7.97 8.93 -4.14
CA CYS A 69 -7.55 8.83 -5.55
C CYS A 69 -8.48 7.95 -6.39
N ASP A 70 -8.91 8.45 -7.55
CA ASP A 70 -9.87 7.71 -8.38
C ASP A 70 -9.34 6.37 -8.86
N LEU A 71 -8.04 6.34 -9.19
CA LEU A 71 -7.32 5.21 -9.74
C LEU A 71 -6.80 4.25 -8.66
N LEU A 72 -6.22 4.81 -7.59
CA LEU A 72 -5.41 4.07 -6.61
C LEU A 72 -6.07 3.92 -5.24
N ARG A 73 -7.36 4.28 -5.10
CA ARG A 73 -8.11 3.99 -3.87
C ARG A 73 -8.07 2.50 -3.52
N ILE A 74 -8.18 2.23 -2.22
CA ILE A 74 -8.21 0.88 -1.66
C ILE A 74 -9.21 -0.03 -2.40
N ASN A 75 -8.77 -1.25 -2.74
CA ASN A 75 -9.61 -2.30 -3.27
C ASN A 75 -9.17 -3.64 -2.67
N THR A 76 -10.05 -4.23 -1.86
CA THR A 76 -9.79 -5.47 -1.10
C THR A 76 -10.04 -6.74 -1.91
N GLU A 77 -10.78 -6.65 -3.01
CA GLU A 77 -11.12 -7.78 -3.88
C GLU A 77 -10.07 -8.02 -4.97
N ARG A 78 -9.32 -6.97 -5.33
CA ARG A 78 -8.29 -7.05 -6.37
C ARG A 78 -7.12 -7.95 -5.94
N GLY A 79 -6.83 -8.97 -6.75
CA GLY A 79 -5.74 -9.93 -6.56
C GLY A 79 -4.54 -9.79 -7.51
N GLY A 80 -4.57 -8.82 -8.41
CA GLY A 80 -3.51 -8.56 -9.40
C GLY A 80 -3.18 -7.06 -9.53
N MET A 81 -2.21 -6.74 -10.38
CA MET A 81 -1.76 -5.37 -10.61
C MET A 81 -2.75 -4.60 -11.49
N ILE A 82 -2.77 -3.27 -11.37
CA ILE A 82 -3.65 -2.41 -12.18
C ILE A 82 -3.30 -2.47 -13.66
N HIS A 83 -2.01 -2.62 -13.99
CA HIS A 83 -1.50 -2.53 -15.35
C HIS A 83 -2.08 -3.60 -16.28
N ASP A 84 -2.13 -4.85 -15.83
CA ASP A 84 -2.49 -6.01 -16.66
C ASP A 84 -3.49 -6.97 -15.97
N GLY A 85 -3.87 -6.70 -14.72
CA GLY A 85 -4.74 -7.59 -13.94
C GLY A 85 -4.04 -8.83 -13.39
N GLU A 86 -2.77 -9.06 -13.73
CA GLU A 86 -2.02 -10.27 -13.38
C GLU A 86 -1.32 -10.15 -12.03
N SER A 87 -1.07 -11.28 -11.37
CA SER A 87 -0.21 -11.30 -10.18
C SER A 87 1.27 -11.23 -10.56
N ARG A 88 2.09 -10.74 -9.63
CA ARG A 88 3.56 -10.79 -9.71
C ARG A 88 4.15 -11.95 -8.87
N PHE A 89 3.29 -12.67 -8.17
CA PHE A 89 3.68 -13.81 -7.34
C PHE A 89 3.17 -15.10 -7.96
N SER A 90 4.01 -16.13 -7.96
CA SER A 90 3.60 -17.47 -8.35
C SER A 90 4.40 -18.54 -7.60
N ILE A 91 3.79 -19.71 -7.43
CA ILE A 91 4.48 -20.94 -7.04
C ILE A 91 4.15 -22.00 -8.09
N ASN A 92 5.18 -22.59 -8.69
CA ASN A 92 5.03 -23.62 -9.73
C ASN A 92 4.11 -23.17 -10.89
N GLY A 93 4.23 -21.91 -11.31
CA GLY A 93 3.42 -21.32 -12.38
C GLY A 93 1.96 -21.02 -12.00
N LYS A 94 1.55 -21.25 -10.75
CA LYS A 94 0.20 -20.89 -10.26
C LYS A 94 0.26 -19.55 -9.53
N PRO A 95 -0.65 -18.60 -9.83
CA PRO A 95 -0.61 -17.27 -9.23
C PRO A 95 -0.92 -17.31 -7.73
N ILE A 96 -0.29 -16.41 -6.99
CA ILE A 96 -0.64 -16.07 -5.61
C ILE A 96 -1.14 -14.62 -5.61
N HIS A 97 -2.31 -14.36 -5.07
CA HIS A 97 -2.95 -13.06 -5.19
C HIS A 97 -2.29 -11.99 -4.34
N HIS A 98 -2.29 -10.76 -4.86
CA HIS A 98 -1.93 -9.55 -4.13
C HIS A 98 -2.99 -9.17 -3.09
N PHE A 99 -2.57 -8.43 -2.06
CA PHE A 99 -3.43 -7.84 -1.03
C PHE A 99 -3.17 -6.34 -0.95
N LEU A 100 -4.24 -5.55 -1.13
CA LEU A 100 -4.22 -4.08 -1.08
C LEU A 100 -3.18 -3.41 -1.99
N GLY A 101 -2.72 -4.12 -3.02
CA GLY A 101 -1.63 -3.67 -3.91
C GLY A 101 -0.28 -3.52 -3.21
N THR A 102 -0.08 -4.13 -2.04
CA THR A 102 1.15 -3.98 -1.23
C THR A 102 1.81 -5.33 -0.94
N SER A 103 1.07 -6.31 -0.41
CA SER A 103 1.55 -7.69 -0.17
C SER A 103 2.90 -7.78 0.54
N THR A 104 3.01 -7.10 1.68
CA THR A 104 4.30 -6.90 2.37
C THR A 104 4.78 -8.08 3.20
N PHE A 105 4.04 -9.19 3.26
CA PHE A 105 4.51 -10.45 3.86
C PHE A 105 5.31 -11.28 2.84
N SER A 106 6.24 -10.63 2.16
CA SER A 106 7.19 -11.20 1.20
C SER A 106 8.50 -10.40 1.28
N GLU A 107 9.63 -11.06 1.04
CA GLU A 107 10.95 -10.39 1.03
C GLU A 107 11.04 -9.34 -0.08
N TYR A 108 10.37 -9.60 -1.20
CA TYR A 108 10.20 -8.66 -2.31
C TYR A 108 8.72 -8.58 -2.69
N THR A 109 8.26 -7.38 -3.07
CA THR A 109 6.91 -7.15 -3.57
C THR A 109 6.94 -6.12 -4.69
N VAL A 110 5.91 -6.14 -5.53
CA VAL A 110 5.75 -5.18 -6.63
C VAL A 110 4.53 -4.33 -6.32
N VAL A 111 4.72 -3.01 -6.30
CA VAL A 111 3.72 -2.02 -5.90
C VAL A 111 3.65 -0.93 -6.96
N HIS A 112 2.46 -0.40 -7.23
CA HIS A 112 2.31 0.76 -8.12
C HIS A 112 3.02 1.98 -7.50
N SER A 113 3.79 2.76 -8.28
CA SER A 113 4.59 3.88 -7.74
C SER A 113 3.77 4.88 -6.92
N GLY A 114 2.57 5.25 -7.38
CA GLY A 114 1.65 6.10 -6.60
C GLY A 114 1.16 5.53 -5.26
N GLN A 115 1.46 4.26 -4.94
CA GLN A 115 1.23 3.64 -3.63
C GLN A 115 2.53 3.51 -2.81
N VAL A 116 3.63 4.12 -3.24
CA VAL A 116 4.95 4.02 -2.61
C VAL A 116 5.41 5.42 -2.22
N ALA A 117 5.42 5.70 -0.92
CA ALA A 117 5.90 6.97 -0.40
C ALA A 117 7.42 6.89 -0.15
N LYS A 118 8.21 7.67 -0.88
CA LYS A 118 9.63 7.91 -0.59
C LYS A 118 9.78 8.65 0.75
N ILE A 119 10.67 8.17 1.61
CA ILE A 119 10.89 8.72 2.95
C ILE A 119 12.35 9.08 3.18
N ASN A 120 12.61 9.70 4.34
CA ASN A 120 13.96 10.01 4.79
C ASN A 120 14.79 8.72 4.94
N PRO A 121 15.96 8.59 4.28
CA PRO A 121 16.80 7.40 4.38
C PRO A 121 17.34 7.13 5.80
N ASP A 122 17.42 8.15 6.66
CA ASP A 122 17.84 7.99 8.07
C ASP A 122 16.73 7.46 8.97
N ALA A 123 15.49 7.35 8.46
CA ALA A 123 14.36 6.85 9.25
C ALA A 123 14.53 5.34 9.52
N PRO A 124 14.45 4.89 10.79
CA PRO A 124 14.56 3.47 11.12
C PRO A 124 13.32 2.72 10.64
N LEU A 125 13.46 1.92 9.57
CA LEU A 125 12.35 1.22 8.89
C LEU A 125 11.56 0.29 9.82
N ASP A 126 12.22 -0.31 10.81
CA ASP A 126 11.60 -1.15 11.83
C ASP A 126 10.66 -0.37 12.78
N LYS A 127 10.76 0.96 12.80
CA LYS A 127 9.87 1.85 13.57
C LYS A 127 8.83 2.50 12.69
N VAL A 128 9.23 3.05 11.55
CA VAL A 128 8.33 3.89 10.73
C VAL A 128 7.35 3.07 9.87
N CYS A 129 7.52 1.75 9.76
CA CYS A 129 6.60 0.89 9.01
C CYS A 129 5.13 0.97 9.45
N ILE A 130 4.85 1.21 10.74
CA ILE A 130 3.46 1.33 11.26
C ILE A 130 2.75 2.62 10.81
N VAL A 131 3.50 3.58 10.27
CA VAL A 131 2.98 4.86 9.79
C VAL A 131 2.18 4.67 8.49
N SER A 132 2.35 3.58 7.75
CA SER A 132 1.67 3.38 6.47
C SER A 132 0.20 2.94 6.57
N CYS A 133 -0.33 2.67 7.77
CA CYS A 133 -1.76 2.37 7.94
C CYS A 133 -2.34 2.84 9.27
N GLY A 134 -2.33 1.99 10.31
CA GLY A 134 -3.20 2.19 11.49
C GLY A 134 -2.88 3.48 12.26
N LEU A 135 -1.60 3.76 12.47
CA LEU A 135 -1.14 4.95 13.19
C LEU A 135 -1.58 6.24 12.49
N SER A 136 -1.28 6.38 11.21
CA SER A 136 -1.61 7.59 10.44
C SER A 136 -3.11 7.78 10.26
N THR A 137 -3.88 6.69 10.19
CA THR A 137 -5.34 6.75 10.15
C THR A 137 -5.89 7.41 11.43
N GLY A 138 -5.47 6.94 12.61
CA GLY A 138 -5.92 7.52 13.89
C GLY A 138 -5.39 8.94 14.12
N LEU A 139 -4.14 9.19 13.76
CA LEU A 139 -3.52 10.52 13.88
C LEU A 139 -4.21 11.54 12.98
N GLY A 140 -4.38 11.22 11.70
CA GLY A 140 -5.05 12.07 10.70
C GLY A 140 -6.52 12.30 11.03
N ALA A 141 -7.24 11.31 11.54
CA ALA A 141 -8.62 11.48 12.01
C ALA A 141 -8.71 12.58 13.10
N THR A 142 -7.74 12.64 14.00
CA THR A 142 -7.72 13.66 15.06
C THR A 142 -7.30 15.03 14.51
N LEU A 143 -6.15 15.08 13.83
CA LEU A 143 -5.52 16.35 13.46
C LEU A 143 -6.14 17.00 12.21
N ASN A 144 -6.53 16.20 11.22
CA ASN A 144 -7.00 16.71 9.92
C ASN A 144 -8.52 16.78 9.81
N VAL A 145 -9.25 15.96 10.58
CA VAL A 145 -10.73 15.92 10.54
C VAL A 145 -11.34 16.54 11.80
N ALA A 146 -11.10 15.96 12.98
CA ALA A 146 -11.75 16.40 14.22
C ALA A 146 -11.29 17.79 14.67
N LYS A 147 -10.01 18.13 14.48
CA LYS A 147 -9.40 19.44 14.79
C LYS A 147 -9.78 19.96 16.19
N PRO A 148 -9.51 19.18 17.27
CA PRO A 148 -9.87 19.59 18.63
C PRO A 148 -9.15 20.89 19.01
N LYS A 149 -9.86 21.78 19.70
CA LYS A 149 -9.25 22.98 20.28
C LYS A 149 -8.43 22.59 21.51
N LYS A 150 -7.32 23.31 21.74
CA LYS A 150 -6.52 23.19 22.97
C LYS A 150 -7.36 23.50 24.20
#